data_AF-A0AAU0TMS1-F1
#
_entry.id   AF-A0AAU0TMS1-F1
#
_cell.length_a   1.000
_cell.length_b   1.000
_cell.length_c   1.000
_cell.angle_alpha   90.00
_cell.angle_beta   90.00
_cell.angle_gamma   90.00
#
_symmetry.space_group_name_H-M   'P 1'
#
loop_
_entity.id
_entity.type
_entity.pdbx_description
1 polymer ?
#
loop_
_entity_poly.entity_id
_entity_poly.type
_entity_poly.pdbx_seq_one_letter_code
_entity_poly.pdbx_strand_id
1 'polypeptide(L)'
;MREDLAAQAGIPRNIAGNPSGVWGKSIDDVKQPLTMDGATLTPKVKASLSGNAQVYTVEGGTTGIKEVQYSPSTVGDDILSTHKGEYYKLTYSDGSKVKVVDPGSYRPTFNSEGPIYDANTRYLNPQGQKVILNSTTNKWVPE
;
A
#
# COMPACT_ATOMS: atom_id res chain seq x y z
N MET A 1 3.54 -25.94 9.91
CA MET A 1 4.86 -26.24 9.27
C MET A 1 5.20 -25.27 8.13
N ARG A 2 4.34 -25.05 7.12
CA ARG A 2 4.59 -23.96 6.13
C ARG A 2 4.43 -22.55 6.73
N GLU A 3 3.60 -22.40 7.76
CA GLU A 3 3.36 -21.12 8.43
C GLU A 3 4.54 -20.69 9.32
N ASP A 4 5.14 -21.61 10.08
CA ASP A 4 6.30 -21.33 10.95
C ASP A 4 7.54 -20.85 10.19
N LEU A 5 7.82 -21.46 9.03
CA LEU A 5 8.97 -21.09 8.19
C LEU A 5 8.81 -19.72 7.53
N ALA A 6 7.59 -19.36 7.11
CA ALA A 6 7.30 -18.06 6.53
C ALA A 6 7.33 -16.93 7.57
N ALA A 7 6.87 -17.20 8.79
CA ALA A 7 6.95 -16.27 9.91
C ALA A 7 8.41 -16.02 10.34
N GLN A 8 9.26 -17.05 10.38
CA GLN A 8 10.70 -16.90 10.63
C GLN A 8 11.43 -16.10 9.54
N ALA A 9 10.97 -16.16 8.29
CA ALA A 9 11.50 -15.38 7.18
C ALA A 9 10.93 -13.94 7.09
N GLY A 10 10.01 -13.56 7.99
CA GLY A 10 9.40 -12.23 7.99
C GLY A 10 8.46 -11.97 6.81
N ILE A 11 7.96 -13.00 6.14
CA ILE A 11 7.05 -12.87 4.99
C ILE A 11 5.62 -12.61 5.50
N PRO A 12 4.93 -11.56 5.06
CA PRO A 12 3.54 -11.31 5.43
C PRO A 12 2.64 -12.45 4.97
N ARG A 13 1.95 -13.13 5.90
CA ARG A 13 0.91 -14.12 5.56
C ARG A 13 -0.46 -13.45 5.69
N ASN A 14 -1.42 -13.87 4.86
CA ASN A 14 -2.79 -13.33 4.83
C ASN A 14 -2.84 -11.80 4.62
N ILE A 15 -2.15 -11.29 3.59
CA ILE A 15 -2.17 -9.85 3.25
C ILE A 15 -3.59 -9.32 3.05
N ALA A 16 -4.50 -10.14 2.52
CA ALA A 16 -5.90 -9.77 2.35
C ALA A 16 -6.61 -9.52 3.70
N GLY A 17 -6.38 -10.36 4.71
CA GLY A 17 -6.98 -10.24 6.04
C GLY A 17 -6.21 -9.33 7.01
N ASN A 18 -4.89 -9.14 6.80
CA ASN A 18 -4.04 -8.25 7.59
C ASN A 18 -3.21 -7.33 6.68
N PRO A 19 -3.85 -6.33 6.04
CA PRO A 19 -3.19 -5.49 5.05
C PRO A 19 -2.06 -4.63 5.61
N SER A 20 -2.08 -4.24 6.89
CA SER A 20 -0.97 -3.49 7.52
C SER A 20 0.28 -4.33 7.73
N GLY A 21 0.20 -5.66 7.64
CA GLY A 21 1.36 -6.56 7.73
C GLY A 21 2.40 -6.36 6.62
N VAL A 22 2.09 -5.59 5.58
CA VAL A 22 3.03 -5.19 4.53
C VAL A 22 3.95 -4.05 4.94
N TRP A 23 3.69 -3.37 6.07
CA TRP A 23 4.47 -2.21 6.47
C TRP A 23 5.94 -2.56 6.72
N GLY A 24 6.85 -1.75 6.18
CA GLY A 24 8.30 -1.94 6.29
C GLY A 24 8.85 -3.14 5.51
N LYS A 25 8.05 -3.68 4.57
CA LYS A 25 8.44 -4.81 3.71
C LYS A 25 8.89 -4.33 2.34
N SER A 26 9.86 -5.01 1.75
CA SER A 26 10.19 -4.76 0.35
C SER A 26 9.02 -5.18 -0.54
N ILE A 27 8.97 -4.69 -1.78
CA ILE A 27 7.94 -5.15 -2.72
C ILE A 27 8.06 -6.65 -2.99
N ASP A 28 9.27 -7.22 -2.96
CA ASP A 28 9.50 -8.65 -3.16
C ASP A 28 8.94 -9.48 -2.00
N ASP A 29 9.09 -9.01 -0.77
CA ASP A 29 8.47 -9.64 0.42
C ASP A 29 6.93 -9.59 0.36
N VAL A 30 6.36 -8.55 -0.28
CA VAL A 30 4.91 -8.44 -0.51
C VAL A 30 4.45 -9.36 -1.64
N LYS A 31 5.26 -9.53 -2.68
CA LYS A 31 4.95 -10.39 -3.83
C LYS A 31 5.00 -11.87 -3.47
N GLN A 32 6.01 -12.29 -2.71
CA GLN A 32 6.26 -13.69 -2.37
C GLN A 32 5.03 -14.45 -1.83
N PRO A 33 4.28 -13.96 -0.82
CA PRO A 33 3.11 -14.69 -0.31
C PRO A 33 1.99 -14.79 -1.34
N LEU A 34 1.80 -13.78 -2.19
CA LEU A 34 0.81 -13.82 -3.27
C LEU A 34 1.18 -14.88 -4.31
N THR A 35 2.47 -15.00 -4.63
CA THR A 35 2.97 -16.07 -5.51
C THR A 35 2.82 -17.45 -4.88
N MET A 36 3.09 -17.59 -3.58
CA MET A 36 2.84 -18.85 -2.86
C MET A 36 1.36 -19.25 -2.84
N ASP A 37 0.45 -18.27 -2.88
CA ASP A 37 -0.99 -18.48 -2.97
C ASP A 37 -1.47 -18.68 -4.43
N GLY A 38 -0.54 -18.83 -5.38
CA GLY A 38 -0.81 -19.17 -6.78
C GLY A 38 -1.00 -17.99 -7.73
N ALA A 39 -0.66 -16.77 -7.31
CA ALA A 39 -0.76 -15.60 -8.17
C ALA A 39 0.53 -15.35 -8.99
N THR A 40 0.35 -14.86 -10.22
CA THR A 40 1.44 -14.30 -11.03
C THR A 40 1.43 -12.78 -10.90
N LEU A 41 2.60 -12.18 -10.67
CA LEU A 41 2.74 -10.73 -10.50
C LEU A 41 3.56 -10.14 -11.64
N THR A 42 2.95 -9.26 -12.44
CA THR A 42 3.58 -8.61 -13.59
C THR A 42 3.77 -7.12 -13.33
N PRO A 43 4.97 -6.55 -13.58
CA PRO A 43 5.21 -5.13 -13.35
C PRO A 43 4.33 -4.29 -14.27
N LYS A 44 3.70 -3.26 -13.71
CA LYS A 44 2.85 -2.34 -14.43
C LYS A 44 3.59 -1.03 -14.67
N VAL A 45 4.06 -0.84 -15.90
CA VAL A 45 4.63 0.44 -16.32
C VAL A 45 3.48 1.43 -16.50
N LYS A 46 3.29 2.33 -15.53
CA LYS A 46 2.33 3.44 -15.63
C LYS A 46 3.10 4.74 -15.82
N ALA A 47 2.74 5.49 -16.86
CA ALA A 47 3.30 6.82 -17.15
C ALA A 47 2.96 7.89 -16.08
N SER A 48 2.15 7.56 -15.07
CA SER A 48 1.59 8.50 -14.07
C SER A 48 1.75 8.03 -12.62
N LEU A 49 2.74 7.18 -12.34
CA LEU A 49 3.07 6.81 -10.96
C LEU A 49 3.71 8.01 -10.25
N SER A 50 3.49 8.12 -8.92
CA SER A 50 4.38 8.94 -8.09
C SER A 50 5.80 8.49 -8.39
N GLY A 51 6.70 9.38 -8.79
CA GLY A 51 7.84 9.09 -9.69
C GLY A 51 8.78 7.92 -9.38
N ASN A 52 8.67 7.29 -8.21
CA ASN A 52 9.44 6.14 -7.73
C ASN A 52 8.59 4.93 -7.29
N ALA A 53 7.26 4.95 -7.47
CA ALA A 53 6.39 3.86 -7.03
C ALA A 53 6.52 2.62 -7.93
N GLN A 54 6.45 1.47 -7.29
CA GLN A 54 6.50 0.15 -7.91
C GLN A 54 5.09 -0.44 -7.88
N VAL A 55 4.58 -0.84 -9.04
CA VAL A 55 3.21 -1.37 -9.17
C VAL A 55 3.25 -2.69 -9.91
N TYR A 56 2.50 -3.66 -9.39
CA TYR A 56 2.35 -4.98 -9.99
C TYR A 56 0.88 -5.33 -10.13
N THR A 57 0.50 -5.79 -11.33
CA THR A 57 -0.76 -6.48 -11.54
C THR A 57 -0.65 -7.88 -10.95
N VAL A 58 -1.71 -8.35 -10.29
CA VAL A 58 -1.80 -9.68 -9.67
C VAL A 58 -2.86 -10.46 -10.43
N GLU A 59 -2.48 -11.59 -11.03
CA GLU A 59 -3.37 -12.46 -11.79
C GLU A 59 -3.40 -13.86 -11.17
N GLY A 60 -4.59 -14.42 -11.01
CA GLY A 60 -4.79 -15.70 -10.31
C GLY A 60 -4.71 -15.59 -8.79
N GLY A 61 -4.51 -16.72 -8.12
CA GLY A 61 -4.49 -16.83 -6.65
C GLY A 61 -5.87 -16.73 -5.98
N THR A 62 -5.88 -16.78 -4.64
CA THR A 62 -7.11 -16.86 -3.81
C THR A 62 -7.36 -15.64 -2.92
N THR A 63 -6.44 -14.67 -2.91
CA THR A 63 -6.49 -13.53 -1.98
C THR A 63 -7.48 -12.43 -2.40
N GLY A 64 -7.97 -12.47 -3.65
CA GLY A 64 -8.83 -11.44 -4.22
C GLY A 64 -8.12 -10.10 -4.50
N ILE A 65 -6.79 -10.04 -4.36
CA ILE A 65 -5.97 -8.87 -4.69
C ILE A 65 -5.64 -8.91 -6.19
N LYS A 66 -5.82 -7.79 -6.89
CA LYS A 66 -5.51 -7.64 -8.33
C LYS A 66 -4.39 -6.64 -8.64
N GLU A 67 -4.03 -5.78 -7.70
CA GLU A 67 -2.92 -4.84 -7.87
C GLU A 67 -2.27 -4.57 -6.51
N VAL A 68 -0.94 -4.58 -6.47
CA VAL A 68 -0.15 -4.09 -5.34
C VAL A 68 0.70 -2.92 -5.80
N GLN A 69 0.81 -1.92 -4.94
CA GLN A 69 1.63 -0.74 -5.16
C GLN A 69 2.41 -0.42 -3.89
N TYR A 70 3.70 -0.16 -4.06
CA TYR A 70 4.60 0.35 -3.02
C TYR A 70 5.22 1.66 -3.49
N SER A 71 5.21 2.67 -2.63
CA SER A 71 5.87 3.94 -2.87
C SER A 71 6.78 4.23 -1.68
N PRO A 72 8.11 4.28 -1.87
CA PRO A 72 9.01 4.61 -0.77
C PRO A 72 8.86 6.07 -0.35
N SER A 73 9.23 6.34 0.91
CA SER A 73 9.37 7.71 1.40
C SER A 73 10.45 8.44 0.60
N THR A 74 10.17 9.69 0.26
CA THR A 74 11.12 10.66 -0.28
C THR A 74 11.29 11.85 0.67
N VAL A 75 10.92 11.68 1.95
CA VAL A 75 11.12 12.74 2.95
C VAL A 75 12.63 12.92 3.18
N GLY A 76 13.14 14.10 2.87
CA GLY A 76 14.56 14.41 2.97
C GLY A 76 15.32 14.28 1.65
N ASP A 77 14.66 13.85 0.58
CA ASP A 77 15.26 13.71 -0.75
C ASP A 77 15.12 15.00 -1.58
N ASP A 78 16.04 15.22 -2.52
CA ASP A 78 15.99 16.34 -3.48
C ASP A 78 14.84 16.18 -4.49
N ILE A 79 14.45 14.94 -4.80
CA ILE A 79 13.37 14.61 -5.74
C ILE A 79 12.21 13.99 -4.97
N LEU A 80 11.11 14.73 -4.85
CA LEU A 80 9.95 14.30 -4.06
C LEU A 80 8.94 13.52 -4.89
N SER A 81 8.43 12.41 -4.32
CA SER A 81 7.23 11.76 -4.82
C SER A 81 6.00 12.63 -4.54
N THR A 82 4.93 12.42 -5.32
CA THR A 82 3.65 13.12 -5.16
C THR A 82 3.13 13.13 -3.72
N HIS A 83 3.31 12.02 -3.00
CA HIS A 83 2.78 11.84 -1.65
C HIS A 83 3.83 12.01 -0.55
N LYS A 84 5.10 12.19 -0.92
CA LYS A 84 6.28 12.29 -0.05
C LYS A 84 6.51 11.08 0.84
N GLY A 85 5.60 10.79 1.77
CA GLY A 85 5.71 9.67 2.69
C GLY A 85 5.50 8.31 2.03
N GLU A 86 6.03 7.29 2.71
CA GLU A 86 5.89 5.89 2.33
C GLU A 86 4.43 5.44 2.37
N TYR A 87 4.04 4.61 1.40
CA TYR A 87 2.78 3.91 1.46
C TYR A 87 2.77 2.60 0.69
N TYR A 88 1.84 1.74 1.10
CA TYR A 88 1.44 0.54 0.39
C TYR A 88 -0.02 0.65 0.00
N LYS A 89 -0.37 0.11 -1.17
CA LYS A 89 -1.74 0.07 -1.65
C LYS A 89 -2.04 -1.30 -2.22
N LEU A 90 -3.15 -1.87 -1.75
CA LEU A 90 -3.74 -3.10 -2.23
C LEU A 90 -5.05 -2.74 -2.93
N THR A 91 -5.24 -3.20 -4.16
CA THR A 91 -6.50 -3.09 -4.88
C THR A 91 -7.09 -4.48 -5.04
N TYR A 92 -8.34 -4.65 -4.64
CA TYR A 92 -9.05 -5.92 -4.71
C TYR A 92 -9.88 -6.03 -5.99
N SER A 93 -10.27 -7.26 -6.34
CA SER A 93 -11.03 -7.57 -7.54
C SER A 93 -12.37 -6.83 -7.60
N ASP A 94 -13.03 -6.65 -6.46
CA ASP A 94 -14.28 -5.88 -6.29
C ASP A 94 -14.12 -4.35 -6.45
N GLY A 95 -12.88 -3.88 -6.64
CA GLY A 95 -12.56 -2.45 -6.80
C GLY A 95 -12.33 -1.71 -5.50
N SER A 96 -12.54 -2.34 -4.35
CA SER A 96 -12.13 -1.80 -3.04
C SER A 96 -10.61 -1.74 -2.93
N LYS A 97 -10.15 -0.84 -2.07
CA LYS A 97 -8.73 -0.58 -1.87
C LYS A 97 -8.42 -0.45 -0.39
N VAL A 98 -7.25 -0.91 0.00
CA VAL A 98 -6.64 -0.56 1.28
C VAL A 98 -5.33 0.15 1.01
N LYS A 99 -5.13 1.29 1.65
CA LYS A 99 -3.86 2.03 1.61
C LYS A 99 -3.29 2.10 3.02
N VAL A 100 -2.09 1.58 3.21
CA VAL A 100 -1.36 1.67 4.47
C VAL A 100 -0.37 2.82 4.34
N VAL A 101 -0.50 3.84 5.17
CA VAL A 101 0.24 5.11 5.07
C VAL A 101 0.93 5.42 6.40
N ASP A 102 2.09 6.07 6.36
CA ASP A 102 2.65 6.70 7.56
C ASP A 102 1.92 8.03 7.82
N PRO A 103 1.17 8.17 8.93
CA PRO A 103 0.47 9.41 9.26
C PRO A 103 1.39 10.63 9.40
N GLY A 104 2.64 10.41 9.80
CA GLY A 104 3.63 11.47 10.02
C GLY A 104 4.13 12.08 8.72
N SER A 105 4.35 11.27 7.68
CA SER A 105 5.01 11.69 6.44
C SER A 105 4.13 11.69 5.19
N TYR A 106 3.09 10.86 5.12
CA TYR A 106 2.24 10.75 3.93
C TYR A 106 1.41 12.02 3.73
N ARG A 107 1.37 12.55 2.50
CA ARG A 107 0.65 13.77 2.13
C ARG A 107 -0.32 13.50 0.98
N PRO A 108 -1.61 13.86 1.14
CA PRO A 108 -2.56 13.80 0.04
C PRO A 108 -2.28 14.91 -0.98
N THR A 109 -2.74 14.71 -2.20
CA THR A 109 -2.84 15.77 -3.20
C THR A 109 -4.11 16.60 -2.96
N PHE A 110 -4.12 17.85 -3.39
CA PHE A 110 -5.25 18.76 -3.22
C PHE A 110 -5.69 19.32 -4.58
N ASN A 111 -6.99 19.53 -4.75
CA ASN A 111 -7.56 20.39 -5.79
C ASN A 111 -8.30 21.58 -5.13
N SER A 112 -9.02 22.36 -5.94
CA SER A 112 -9.83 23.50 -5.46
C SER A 112 -10.96 23.11 -4.49
N GLU A 113 -11.35 21.84 -4.45
CA GLU A 113 -12.43 21.31 -3.60
C GLU A 113 -11.89 20.63 -2.33
N GLY A 114 -10.57 20.41 -2.23
CA GLY A 114 -9.91 19.85 -1.06
C GLY A 114 -9.02 18.65 -1.38
N PRO A 115 -8.76 17.77 -0.40
CA PRO A 115 -7.89 16.61 -0.58
C PRO A 115 -8.49 15.59 -1.55
N ILE A 116 -7.67 15.08 -2.47
CA ILE A 116 -8.03 14.04 -3.42
C ILE A 116 -7.80 12.69 -2.76
N TYR A 117 -8.88 11.93 -2.57
CA TYR A 117 -8.83 10.56 -2.08
C TYR A 117 -8.91 9.56 -3.24
N ASP A 118 -8.17 8.46 -3.12
CA ASP A 118 -8.43 7.27 -3.92
C ASP A 118 -9.88 6.79 -3.67
N ALA A 119 -10.69 6.67 -4.71
CA ALA A 119 -12.07 6.19 -4.60
C ALA A 119 -12.14 4.76 -4.03
N ASN A 120 -13.15 4.48 -3.20
CA ASN A 120 -13.38 3.20 -2.54
C ASN A 120 -12.13 2.68 -1.78
N THR A 121 -11.54 3.54 -0.94
CA THR A 121 -10.28 3.25 -0.24
C THR A 121 -10.43 3.41 1.26
N ARG A 122 -10.01 2.38 2.00
CA ARG A 122 -9.77 2.45 3.44
C ARG A 122 -8.30 2.76 3.69
N TYR A 123 -8.04 3.77 4.53
CA TYR A 123 -6.68 4.15 4.93
C TYR A 123 -6.36 3.58 6.31
N LEU A 124 -5.20 2.95 6.44
CA LEU A 124 -4.70 2.38 7.69
C LEU A 124 -3.34 2.99 8.03
N ASN A 125 -3.03 3.09 9.31
CA ASN A 125 -1.66 3.31 9.77
C ASN A 125 -0.87 2.00 9.81
N PRO A 126 0.45 2.03 10.10
CA PRO A 126 1.28 0.84 10.21
C PRO A 126 0.80 -0.19 11.24
N GLN A 127 0.08 0.27 12.28
CA GLN A 127 -0.51 -0.58 13.32
C GLN A 127 -1.83 -1.24 12.89
N GLY A 128 -2.33 -0.94 11.69
CA GLY A 128 -3.60 -1.46 11.16
C GLY A 128 -4.83 -0.71 11.66
N GLN A 129 -4.66 0.41 12.37
CA GLN A 129 -5.77 1.26 12.78
C GLN A 129 -6.23 2.10 11.61
N LYS A 130 -7.55 2.27 11.46
CA LYS A 130 -8.10 3.15 10.45
C LYS A 130 -7.74 4.60 10.75
N VAL A 131 -7.35 5.33 9.72
CA VAL A 131 -7.01 6.76 9.81
C VAL A 131 -7.80 7.55 8.79
N ILE A 132 -8.13 8.78 9.15
CA ILE A 132 -8.77 9.78 8.31
C ILE A 132 -7.89 11.03 8.25
N LEU A 133 -7.95 11.76 7.15
CA LEU A 133 -7.27 13.04 7.04
C LEU A 133 -8.10 14.12 7.74
N ASN A 134 -7.53 14.73 8.76
CA ASN A 134 -8.00 16.00 9.30
C ASN A 134 -7.61 17.11 8.31
N SER A 135 -8.57 17.59 7.53
CA SER A 135 -8.38 18.59 6.47
C SER A 135 -7.98 19.97 6.99
N THR A 136 -8.30 20.30 8.25
CA THR A 136 -7.89 21.56 8.88
C THR A 136 -6.40 21.59 9.16
N THR A 137 -5.84 20.46 9.58
CA THR A 137 -4.42 20.36 9.99
C THR A 137 -3.55 19.66 8.96
N ASN A 138 -4.14 19.12 7.89
CA ASN A 138 -3.50 18.27 6.88
C ASN A 138 -2.73 17.09 7.49
N LYS A 139 -3.29 16.50 8.56
CA LYS A 139 -2.72 15.37 9.26
C LYS A 139 -3.64 14.17 9.22
N TRP A 140 -3.05 12.99 9.10
CA TRP A 140 -3.77 11.74 9.28
C TRP A 140 -3.91 11.46 10.77
N VAL A 141 -5.14 11.25 11.21
CA VAL A 141 -5.48 10.97 12.61
C VAL A 141 -6.26 9.66 12.67
N PRO A 142 -6.22 8.91 13.79
CA PRO A 142 -7.12 7.78 14.00
C PRO A 142 -8.58 8.20 13.76
N GLU A 143 -9.35 7.32 13.10
CA GLU A 143 -10.81 7.50 12.95
C GLU A 143 -11.53 7.40 14.30
#